data_AF-A0A1L0CIR5-F1
#
_entry.id   AF-A0A1L0CIR5-F1
#
_cell.length_a   1.000
_cell.length_b   1.000
_cell.length_c   1.000
_cell.angle_alpha   90.00
_cell.angle_beta   90.00
_cell.angle_gamma   90.00
#
_symmetry.space_group_name_H-M   'P 1'
#
loop_
_entity.id
_entity.type
_entity.pdbx_description
1 polymer ?
#
loop_
_entity_poly.entity_id
_entity_poly.type
_entity_poly.pdbx_seq_one_letter_code
_entity_poly.pdbx_strand_id
1 'polypeptide(L)'
;MVSLINLIKEALPNGEKFEVYHLIGPTREIKGFKVRKHNNCDLITKTSHFFTLSHGKKVFFAIDINIYLEVSVDKIERTVFVSKADTNGYIDIESIKISSIVQAILKFICRISPMYYLGKVIPLNRNYEKIHSSNIITKKTKTKHALRELSKRAILRDQRVTIPSDIYKKICVNDGYQLITSVSMFTRPEPHYLFTDSGNNPKKHFLPGDKLLKWWLHIVDMVFTDDALFEQNNILQGVLKIPGEDVGFITNRYIKQLVGNWSVGFLYGSQNESLHKIPFFNDDPKTRFLRDLITEDKYDNYNIKKFWMDMEGRQEFRAGVVVGVIGFKGLSKNSSLCTDIYDDSFIHCSSKQSFKKYKSYVVGEEYATEEGAKDSRDNLHHLWLMQKKNNFSVIGISKQKNRAISRQSPEVNTLSIRKKTQ
;
A
#
# COMPACT_ATOMS: atom_id res chain seq x y z
N MET A 1 -20.62 5.15 -5.28
CA MET A 1 -19.52 4.59 -6.10
C MET A 1 -18.31 5.51 -5.98
N VAL A 2 -17.10 4.95 -5.94
CA VAL A 2 -15.86 5.73 -5.87
C VAL A 2 -15.10 5.63 -7.19
N SER A 3 -14.51 6.72 -7.65
CA SER A 3 -13.65 6.73 -8.84
C SER A 3 -12.25 7.21 -8.46
N LEU A 4 -11.24 6.42 -8.80
CA LEU A 4 -9.83 6.78 -8.65
C LEU A 4 -9.47 7.91 -9.60
N ILE A 5 -9.95 7.85 -10.85
CA ILE A 5 -9.70 8.87 -11.87
C ILE A 5 -10.19 10.25 -11.39
N ASN A 6 -11.38 10.31 -10.80
CA ASN A 6 -11.93 11.56 -10.28
C ASN A 6 -11.15 12.14 -9.09
N LEU A 7 -10.53 11.31 -8.25
CA LEU A 7 -9.70 11.81 -7.14
C LEU A 7 -8.31 12.20 -7.63
N ILE A 8 -7.73 11.45 -8.57
CA ILE A 8 -6.39 11.69 -9.09
C ILE A 8 -6.36 12.94 -9.97
N LYS A 9 -7.40 13.26 -10.74
CA LYS A 9 -7.41 14.47 -11.62
C LYS A 9 -7.11 15.76 -10.85
N GLU A 10 -7.57 15.87 -9.60
CA GLU A 10 -7.34 17.02 -8.72
C GLU A 10 -5.90 17.11 -8.22
N ALA A 11 -5.17 15.99 -8.20
CA ALA A 11 -3.78 15.91 -7.81
C ALA A 11 -2.80 16.12 -8.98
N LEU A 12 -3.28 16.05 -10.23
CA LEU A 12 -2.47 16.13 -11.43
C LEU A 12 -2.42 17.54 -12.03
N PRO A 13 -1.30 17.96 -12.63
CA PRO A 13 -1.16 19.28 -13.24
C PRO A 13 -2.23 19.59 -14.30
N ASN A 14 -2.72 20.83 -14.29
CA ASN A 14 -3.77 21.27 -15.19
C ASN A 14 -3.41 21.11 -16.67
N GLY A 15 -4.25 20.43 -17.45
CA GLY A 15 -4.11 20.25 -18.90
C GLY A 15 -3.19 19.09 -19.32
N GLU A 16 -2.43 18.52 -18.38
CA GLU A 16 -1.55 17.38 -18.65
C GLU A 16 -2.32 16.06 -18.64
N LYS A 17 -2.03 15.18 -19.61
CA LYS A 17 -2.69 13.88 -19.77
C LYS A 17 -1.86 12.76 -19.17
N PHE A 18 -2.51 11.93 -18.36
CA PHE A 18 -1.93 10.77 -17.69
C PHE A 18 -2.74 9.51 -17.99
N GLU A 19 -2.14 8.35 -17.73
CA GLU A 19 -2.86 7.07 -17.66
C GLU A 19 -2.67 6.48 -16.26
N VAL A 20 -3.74 5.88 -15.72
CA VAL A 20 -3.79 5.33 -14.37
C VAL A 20 -4.09 3.84 -14.47
N TYR A 21 -3.19 3.03 -13.92
CA TYR A 21 -3.29 1.58 -13.89
C TYR A 21 -3.40 1.11 -12.44
N HIS A 22 -4.47 0.38 -12.11
CA HIS A 22 -4.76 -0.11 -10.78
C HIS A 22 -5.04 -1.62 -10.80
N LEU A 23 -4.11 -2.43 -10.31
CA LEU A 23 -4.31 -3.86 -10.15
C LEU A 23 -4.88 -4.15 -8.76
N ILE A 24 -5.92 -4.98 -8.71
CA ILE A 24 -6.51 -5.50 -7.47
C ILE A 24 -6.35 -7.02 -7.45
N GLY A 25 -5.60 -7.52 -6.47
CA GLY A 25 -5.47 -8.95 -6.22
C GLY A 25 -6.76 -9.55 -5.67
N PRO A 26 -6.96 -10.88 -5.78
CA PRO A 26 -8.14 -11.51 -5.19
C PRO A 26 -8.08 -11.48 -3.65
N THR A 27 -9.21 -11.18 -3.00
CA THR A 27 -9.33 -11.26 -1.54
C THR A 27 -9.20 -12.70 -1.07
N ARG A 28 -8.33 -12.94 -0.09
CA ARG A 28 -8.08 -14.28 0.46
C ARG A 28 -8.15 -14.25 1.98
N GLU A 29 -8.74 -15.29 2.56
CA GLU A 29 -8.59 -15.59 3.98
C GLU A 29 -7.11 -15.94 4.26
N ILE A 30 -6.60 -15.41 5.37
CA ILE A 30 -5.26 -15.70 5.88
C ILE A 30 -5.37 -16.18 7.33
N LYS A 31 -4.41 -16.98 7.81
CA LYS A 31 -4.41 -17.47 9.20
C LYS A 31 -4.36 -16.31 10.22
N GLY A 32 -3.81 -15.18 9.78
CA GLY A 32 -3.64 -13.97 10.56
C GLY A 32 -2.40 -13.24 10.09
N PHE A 33 -2.34 -11.97 10.42
CA PHE A 33 -1.11 -11.18 10.31
C PHE A 33 -0.67 -10.68 11.69
N LYS A 34 -1.30 -11.10 12.79
CA LYS A 34 -0.90 -10.92 14.19
C LYS A 34 -1.11 -12.27 14.89
N VAL A 35 -0.25 -12.66 15.82
CA VAL A 35 -0.47 -13.89 16.58
C VAL A 35 -1.50 -13.61 17.67
N ARG A 36 -2.43 -14.53 17.94
CA ARG A 36 -3.49 -14.32 18.95
C ARG A 36 -3.69 -15.56 19.79
N LYS A 37 -3.79 -15.37 21.11
CA LYS A 37 -4.12 -16.44 22.08
C LYS A 37 -5.64 -16.66 22.22
N HIS A 38 -6.48 -15.69 21.86
CA HIS A 38 -7.95 -15.79 21.92
C HIS A 38 -8.59 -15.21 20.65
N ASN A 39 -9.46 -15.99 19.99
CA ASN A 39 -10.13 -15.65 18.74
C ASN A 39 -11.42 -14.86 19.00
N ASN A 40 -11.35 -13.53 18.98
CA ASN A 40 -12.55 -12.66 18.94
C ASN A 40 -12.90 -12.22 17.51
N CYS A 41 -12.16 -12.70 16.50
CA CYS A 41 -12.33 -12.35 15.10
C CYS A 41 -12.62 -13.63 14.30
N ASP A 42 -13.68 -13.60 13.52
CA ASP A 42 -14.20 -14.76 12.77
C ASP A 42 -13.41 -14.99 11.48
N LEU A 43 -12.84 -13.92 10.94
CA LEU A 43 -12.20 -13.94 9.63
C LEU A 43 -11.13 -12.85 9.50
N ILE A 44 -9.95 -13.25 9.03
CA ILE A 44 -8.91 -12.32 8.60
C ILE A 44 -8.68 -12.48 7.11
N THR A 45 -8.75 -11.37 6.38
CA THR A 45 -8.53 -11.36 4.93
C THR A 45 -7.39 -10.44 4.52
N LYS A 46 -6.85 -10.71 3.33
CA LYS A 46 -5.85 -9.87 2.68
C LYS A 46 -6.21 -9.63 1.21
N THR A 47 -6.05 -8.39 0.79
CA THR A 47 -6.14 -7.95 -0.60
C THR A 47 -4.95 -7.05 -0.93
N SER A 48 -4.36 -7.19 -2.12
CA SER A 48 -3.25 -6.36 -2.57
C SER A 48 -3.72 -5.40 -3.65
N HIS A 49 -3.33 -4.13 -3.54
CA HIS A 49 -3.53 -3.08 -4.53
C HIS A 49 -2.17 -2.64 -5.03
N PHE A 50 -2.03 -2.54 -6.35
CA PHE A 50 -0.84 -1.98 -6.97
C PHE A 50 -1.26 -0.92 -7.96
N PHE A 51 -0.78 0.31 -7.76
CA PHE A 51 -1.10 1.45 -8.59
C PHE A 51 0.14 1.87 -9.36
N THR A 52 -0.07 2.29 -10.61
CA THR A 52 0.99 2.80 -11.49
C THR A 52 0.43 3.93 -12.33
N LEU A 53 1.21 5.00 -12.46
CA LEU A 53 0.86 6.15 -13.30
C LEU A 53 1.88 6.28 -14.43
N SER A 54 1.37 6.65 -15.61
CA SER A 54 2.17 7.02 -16.76
C SER A 54 1.86 8.44 -17.24
N HIS A 55 2.88 9.06 -17.83
CA HIS A 55 2.80 10.35 -18.53
C HIS A 55 3.70 10.25 -19.76
N GLY A 56 3.31 10.86 -20.88
CA GLY A 56 4.17 10.88 -22.08
C GLY A 56 4.58 9.48 -22.54
N LYS A 57 3.69 8.49 -22.41
CA LYS A 57 3.94 7.06 -22.73
C LYS A 57 4.99 6.36 -21.84
N LYS A 58 5.27 6.88 -20.66
CA LYS A 58 6.25 6.34 -19.71
C LYS A 58 5.63 6.15 -18.34
N VAL A 59 5.79 4.96 -17.76
CA VAL A 59 5.51 4.78 -16.34
C VAL A 59 6.52 5.60 -15.54
N PHE A 60 6.07 6.34 -14.52
CA PHE A 60 6.97 7.16 -13.70
C PHE A 60 6.79 7.00 -12.19
N PHE A 61 5.65 6.47 -11.75
CA PHE A 61 5.31 6.32 -10.33
C PHE A 61 4.55 5.02 -10.09
N ALA A 62 4.84 4.37 -8.97
CA ALA A 62 4.08 3.20 -8.51
C ALA A 62 3.97 3.15 -6.98
N ILE A 63 2.89 2.53 -6.49
CA ILE A 63 2.69 2.28 -5.05
C ILE A 63 1.99 0.93 -4.83
N ASP A 64 2.50 0.18 -3.85
CA ASP A 64 2.06 -1.16 -3.46
C ASP A 64 1.45 -1.12 -2.06
N ILE A 65 0.17 -1.48 -1.96
CA ILE A 65 -0.64 -1.38 -0.73
C ILE A 65 -1.28 -2.72 -0.46
N ASN A 66 -1.24 -3.18 0.79
CA ASN A 66 -1.98 -4.35 1.24
C ASN A 66 -3.08 -3.93 2.21
N ILE A 67 -4.30 -4.38 1.95
CA ILE A 67 -5.45 -4.20 2.83
C ILE A 67 -5.62 -5.50 3.61
N TYR A 68 -5.59 -5.39 4.94
CA TYR A 68 -5.96 -6.47 5.83
C TYR A 68 -7.28 -6.11 6.51
N LEU A 69 -8.23 -7.04 6.52
CA LEU A 69 -9.49 -6.89 7.24
C LEU A 69 -9.57 -7.95 8.33
N GLU A 70 -9.83 -7.50 9.55
CA GLU A 70 -10.16 -8.33 10.69
C GLU A 70 -11.65 -8.15 10.96
N VAL A 71 -12.43 -9.20 10.76
CA VAL A 71 -13.89 -9.14 10.74
C VAL A 71 -14.46 -9.87 11.94
N SER A 72 -15.30 -9.16 12.67
CA SER A 72 -16.21 -9.66 13.71
C SER A 72 -17.63 -9.19 13.35
N VAL A 73 -18.65 -9.79 13.96
CA VAL A 73 -20.07 -9.51 13.65
C VAL A 73 -20.42 -8.01 13.67
N ASP A 74 -19.97 -7.28 14.69
CA ASP A 74 -20.29 -5.85 14.88
C ASP A 74 -19.15 -4.89 14.53
N LYS A 75 -18.00 -5.41 14.09
CA LYS A 75 -16.79 -4.60 13.95
C LYS A 75 -15.85 -5.14 12.89
N ILE A 76 -15.33 -4.23 12.08
CA ILE A 76 -14.27 -4.48 11.11
C ILE A 76 -13.07 -3.58 11.44
N GLU A 77 -11.89 -4.19 11.60
CA GLU A 77 -10.63 -3.45 11.63
C GLU A 77 -9.94 -3.58 10.27
N ARG A 78 -9.81 -2.45 9.56
CA ARG A 78 -9.06 -2.33 8.31
C ARG A 78 -7.66 -1.82 8.60
N THR A 79 -6.64 -2.56 8.16
CA THR A 79 -5.25 -2.09 8.14
C THR A 79 -4.82 -1.85 6.71
N VAL A 80 -4.56 -0.59 6.36
CA VAL A 80 -3.93 -0.16 5.11
C VAL A 80 -2.42 -0.19 5.32
N PHE A 81 -1.77 -1.26 4.87
CA PHE A 81 -0.32 -1.37 4.91
C PHE A 81 0.28 -0.84 3.61
N VAL A 82 0.95 0.31 3.67
CA VAL A 82 1.71 0.83 2.52
C VAL A 82 3.07 0.14 2.52
N SER A 83 3.26 -0.76 1.56
CA SER A 83 4.46 -1.60 1.44
C SER A 83 5.62 -0.80 0.86
N LYS A 84 5.39 -0.21 -0.32
CA LYS A 84 6.40 0.49 -1.11
C LYS A 84 5.73 1.59 -1.93
N ALA A 85 6.39 2.73 -2.09
CA ALA A 85 6.07 3.72 -3.11
C ALA A 85 7.39 4.19 -3.72
N ASP A 86 7.41 4.39 -5.03
CA ASP A 86 8.65 4.71 -5.74
C ASP A 86 8.36 5.58 -6.96
N THR A 87 9.40 6.25 -7.46
CA THR A 87 9.43 6.93 -8.75
C THR A 87 10.68 6.49 -9.51
N ASN A 88 10.71 6.64 -10.83
CA ASN A 88 11.89 6.29 -11.63
C ASN A 88 12.60 7.51 -12.26
N GLY A 89 12.01 8.71 -12.16
CA GLY A 89 12.58 9.94 -12.72
C GLY A 89 12.29 10.17 -14.22
N TYR A 90 11.55 9.29 -14.89
CA TYR A 90 11.18 9.45 -16.30
C TYR A 90 9.83 10.16 -16.45
N ILE A 91 9.84 11.48 -16.26
CA ILE A 91 8.68 12.33 -16.47
C ILE A 91 9.11 13.64 -17.16
N ASP A 92 8.34 14.09 -18.15
CA ASP A 92 8.73 15.22 -19.01
C ASP A 92 8.02 16.53 -18.63
N ILE A 93 7.52 16.63 -17.40
CA ILE A 93 6.87 17.84 -16.88
C ILE A 93 7.72 18.47 -15.79
N GLU A 94 7.72 19.80 -15.74
CA GLU A 94 8.56 20.57 -14.82
C GLU A 94 8.27 20.29 -13.34
N SER A 95 7.00 20.05 -13.01
CA SER A 95 6.56 19.97 -11.61
C SER A 95 5.36 19.05 -11.44
N ILE A 96 5.53 18.02 -10.61
CA ILE A 96 4.45 17.15 -10.16
C ILE A 96 4.57 16.88 -8.66
N LYS A 97 3.43 16.98 -7.96
CA LYS A 97 3.37 16.70 -6.52
C LYS A 97 2.98 15.25 -6.30
N ILE A 98 3.99 14.37 -6.23
CA ILE A 98 3.76 12.94 -5.93
C ILE A 98 2.99 12.75 -4.63
N SER A 99 3.19 13.62 -3.62
CA SER A 99 2.42 13.57 -2.37
C SER A 99 0.92 13.71 -2.59
N SER A 100 0.49 14.61 -3.48
CA SER A 100 -0.93 14.79 -3.79
C SER A 100 -1.53 13.55 -4.46
N ILE A 101 -0.76 12.86 -5.32
CA ILE A 101 -1.17 11.60 -5.95
C ILE A 101 -1.33 10.51 -4.89
N VAL A 102 -0.36 10.37 -3.99
CA VAL A 102 -0.44 9.38 -2.90
C VAL A 102 -1.61 9.69 -1.96
N GLN A 103 -1.85 10.96 -1.62
CA GLN A 103 -3.03 11.36 -0.85
C GLN A 103 -4.32 10.94 -1.57
N ALA A 104 -4.46 11.22 -2.88
CA ALA A 104 -5.63 10.81 -3.65
C ALA A 104 -5.84 9.28 -3.64
N ILE A 105 -4.77 8.49 -3.80
CA ILE A 105 -4.81 7.02 -3.75
C ILE A 105 -5.22 6.52 -2.36
N LEU A 106 -4.65 7.07 -1.27
CA LEU A 106 -5.01 6.66 0.09
C LEU A 106 -6.45 7.05 0.43
N LYS A 107 -6.89 8.25 0.05
CA LYS A 107 -8.29 8.68 0.19
C LYS A 107 -9.23 7.77 -0.59
N PHE A 108 -8.86 7.36 -1.80
CA PHE A 108 -9.60 6.38 -2.60
C PHE A 108 -9.74 5.04 -1.86
N ILE A 109 -8.63 4.47 -1.38
CA ILE A 109 -8.63 3.23 -0.60
C ILE A 109 -9.52 3.34 0.64
N CYS A 110 -9.43 4.46 1.37
CA CYS A 110 -10.23 4.69 2.57
C CYS A 110 -11.73 4.76 2.28
N ARG A 111 -12.13 5.24 1.09
CA ARG A 111 -13.53 5.26 0.63
C ARG A 111 -14.05 3.90 0.17
N ILE A 112 -13.21 2.92 -0.15
CA ILE A 112 -13.69 1.58 -0.52
C ILE A 112 -14.28 0.90 0.72
N SER A 113 -15.57 0.55 0.65
CA SER A 113 -16.26 -0.20 1.69
C SER A 113 -15.56 -1.55 1.92
N PRO A 114 -15.37 -2.01 3.17
CA PRO A 114 -14.92 -3.36 3.46
C PRO A 114 -15.73 -4.44 2.73
N MET A 115 -17.04 -4.21 2.53
CA MET A 115 -17.93 -5.15 1.86
C MET A 115 -17.54 -5.43 0.41
N TYR A 116 -16.91 -4.48 -0.27
CA TYR A 116 -16.35 -4.71 -1.61
C TYR A 116 -15.34 -5.86 -1.62
N TYR A 117 -14.47 -5.95 -0.60
CA TYR A 117 -13.49 -7.03 -0.48
C TYR A 117 -14.14 -8.33 0.00
N LEU A 118 -15.12 -8.21 0.89
CA LEU A 118 -15.78 -9.33 1.56
C LEU A 118 -16.84 -10.01 0.67
N GLY A 119 -17.31 -9.37 -0.41
CA GLY A 119 -18.26 -9.97 -1.35
C GLY A 119 -17.75 -11.26 -2.04
N LYS A 120 -16.43 -11.46 -2.12
CA LYS A 120 -15.83 -12.64 -2.74
C LYS A 120 -14.50 -13.05 -2.12
N VAL A 121 -14.55 -13.78 -1.00
CA VAL A 121 -13.35 -14.21 -0.27
C VAL A 121 -12.99 -15.66 -0.59
N ILE A 122 -11.76 -15.87 -1.07
CA ILE A 122 -11.21 -17.20 -1.27
C ILE A 122 -10.78 -17.76 0.11
N PRO A 123 -11.32 -18.91 0.55
CA PRO A 123 -11.00 -19.47 1.86
C PRO A 123 -9.56 -20.02 1.92
N LEU A 124 -9.03 -20.16 3.13
CA LEU A 124 -7.72 -20.76 3.41
C LEU A 124 -7.61 -22.17 2.83
N ASN A 125 -8.63 -22.97 3.11
CA ASN A 125 -8.77 -24.34 2.65
C ASN A 125 -10.13 -24.50 1.99
N ARG A 126 -10.15 -25.06 0.79
CA ARG A 126 -11.40 -25.51 0.14
C ARG A 126 -11.63 -26.97 0.49
N ASN A 127 -12.88 -27.34 0.74
CA ASN A 127 -13.26 -28.74 0.86
C ASN A 127 -13.25 -29.38 -0.54
N TYR A 128 -12.10 -29.92 -0.94
CA TYR A 128 -11.93 -30.52 -2.26
C TYR A 128 -12.67 -31.85 -2.40
N GLU A 129 -13.01 -32.56 -1.32
CA GLU A 129 -13.75 -33.82 -1.41
C GLU A 129 -15.16 -33.57 -1.96
N LYS A 130 -15.88 -32.59 -1.39
CA LYS A 130 -17.17 -32.14 -1.93
C LYS A 130 -17.06 -31.64 -3.38
N ILE A 131 -15.94 -31.01 -3.74
CA ILE A 131 -15.68 -30.49 -5.09
C ILE A 131 -15.29 -31.61 -6.08
N HIS A 132 -14.65 -32.68 -5.62
CA HIS A 132 -14.34 -33.83 -6.46
C HIS A 132 -15.62 -34.55 -6.89
N SER A 133 -16.66 -34.55 -6.05
CA SER A 133 -18.00 -35.02 -6.43
C SER A 133 -18.66 -34.19 -7.54
N SER A 134 -18.15 -33.00 -7.88
CA SER A 134 -18.78 -32.09 -8.86
C SER A 134 -18.12 -32.05 -10.25
N ASN A 135 -17.36 -33.07 -10.65
CA ASN A 135 -16.64 -33.14 -11.94
C ASN A 135 -15.72 -31.93 -12.21
N ILE A 136 -15.28 -31.22 -11.17
CA ILE A 136 -14.48 -29.98 -11.30
C ILE A 136 -12.99 -30.29 -11.34
N ILE A 137 -12.26 -29.60 -12.23
CA ILE A 137 -10.81 -29.61 -12.25
C ILE A 137 -10.32 -28.57 -11.24
N THR A 138 -9.59 -29.03 -10.22
CA THR A 138 -9.12 -28.21 -9.11
C THR A 138 -7.59 -28.23 -9.03
N LYS A 139 -7.02 -27.46 -8.09
CA LYS A 139 -5.57 -27.48 -7.82
C LYS A 139 -5.06 -28.88 -7.41
N LYS A 140 -5.91 -29.74 -6.82
CA LYS A 140 -5.54 -31.10 -6.42
C LYS A 140 -5.73 -32.13 -7.55
N THR A 141 -6.39 -31.76 -8.63
CA THR A 141 -6.63 -32.68 -9.76
C THR A 141 -5.33 -32.91 -10.52
N LYS A 142 -4.87 -34.17 -10.57
CA LYS A 142 -3.69 -34.55 -11.37
C LYS A 142 -3.95 -34.31 -12.87
N THR A 143 -2.91 -33.96 -13.62
CA THR A 143 -2.99 -33.66 -15.07
C THR A 143 -3.70 -34.76 -15.86
N LYS A 144 -3.39 -36.03 -15.62
CA LYS A 144 -4.05 -37.18 -16.28
C LYS A 144 -5.57 -37.19 -16.07
N HIS A 145 -6.04 -36.90 -14.85
CA HIS A 145 -7.47 -36.84 -14.54
C HIS A 145 -8.11 -35.59 -15.16
N ALA A 146 -7.42 -34.44 -15.10
CA ALA A 146 -7.89 -33.21 -15.73
C ALA A 146 -8.13 -33.40 -17.24
N LEU A 147 -7.17 -34.00 -17.95
CA LEU A 147 -7.29 -34.28 -19.39
C LEU A 147 -8.43 -35.27 -19.69
N ARG A 148 -8.61 -36.30 -18.87
CA ARG A 148 -9.75 -37.23 -19.00
C ARG A 148 -11.10 -36.52 -18.83
N GLU A 149 -11.24 -35.65 -17.82
CA GLU A 149 -12.47 -34.88 -17.64
C GLU A 149 -12.71 -33.89 -18.77
N LEU A 150 -11.67 -33.24 -19.30
CA LEU A 150 -11.79 -32.38 -20.49
C LEU A 150 -12.22 -33.17 -21.73
N SER A 151 -11.66 -34.36 -21.94
CA SER A 151 -12.03 -35.24 -23.04
C SER A 151 -13.50 -35.67 -22.95
N LYS A 152 -13.99 -36.07 -21.76
CA LYS A 152 -15.41 -36.39 -21.55
C LYS A 152 -16.32 -35.21 -21.89
N ARG A 153 -15.99 -34.01 -21.41
CA ARG A 153 -16.77 -32.78 -21.70
C ARG A 153 -16.80 -32.46 -23.19
N ALA A 154 -15.67 -32.63 -23.88
CA ALA A 154 -15.58 -32.39 -25.32
C ALA A 154 -16.46 -33.36 -26.12
N ILE A 155 -16.44 -34.65 -25.77
CA ILE A 155 -17.27 -35.69 -26.42
C ILE A 155 -18.76 -35.42 -26.18
N LEU A 156 -19.14 -35.12 -24.94
CA LEU A 156 -20.53 -34.84 -24.57
C LEU A 156 -21.03 -33.48 -25.09
N ARG A 157 -20.14 -32.63 -25.63
CA ARG A 157 -20.40 -31.22 -25.95
C ARG A 157 -21.02 -30.42 -24.80
N ASP A 158 -20.88 -30.90 -23.56
CA ASP A 158 -21.35 -30.22 -22.36
C ASP A 158 -20.16 -29.63 -21.61
N GLN A 159 -20.05 -28.30 -21.69
CA GLN A 159 -19.03 -27.55 -20.98
C GLN A 159 -19.51 -27.04 -19.63
N ARG A 160 -20.78 -27.31 -19.25
CA ARG A 160 -21.34 -26.82 -18.00
C ARG A 160 -20.65 -27.50 -16.82
N VAL A 161 -20.25 -26.67 -15.87
CA VAL A 161 -19.67 -27.11 -14.61
C VAL A 161 -20.51 -26.50 -13.50
N THR A 162 -21.17 -27.34 -12.71
CA THR A 162 -21.91 -26.88 -11.54
C THR A 162 -20.92 -26.55 -10.45
N ILE A 163 -20.71 -25.26 -10.21
CA ILE A 163 -19.82 -24.75 -9.18
C ILE A 163 -20.56 -24.78 -7.83
N PRO A 164 -20.07 -25.51 -6.81
CA PRO A 164 -20.66 -25.47 -5.47
C PRO A 164 -20.78 -24.04 -4.93
N SER A 165 -21.88 -23.74 -4.23
CA SER A 165 -22.15 -22.41 -3.66
C SER A 165 -21.23 -22.05 -2.48
N ASP A 166 -20.49 -23.01 -1.94
CA ASP A 166 -19.58 -22.89 -0.79
C ASP A 166 -18.10 -22.68 -1.18
N ILE A 167 -17.79 -22.42 -2.46
CA ILE A 167 -16.40 -22.17 -2.91
C ILE A 167 -15.79 -20.90 -2.32
N TYR A 168 -16.63 -19.90 -2.03
CA TYR A 168 -16.24 -18.66 -1.37
C TYR A 168 -16.74 -18.65 0.07
N LYS A 169 -15.99 -17.97 0.94
CA LYS A 169 -16.37 -17.82 2.34
C LYS A 169 -17.62 -16.95 2.42
N LYS A 170 -18.67 -17.44 3.10
CA LYS A 170 -19.81 -16.62 3.51
C LYS A 170 -19.42 -15.79 4.72
N ILE A 171 -19.81 -14.52 4.71
CA ILE A 171 -19.40 -13.54 5.71
C ILE A 171 -20.66 -12.92 6.30
N CYS A 172 -20.74 -12.94 7.62
CA CYS A 172 -21.86 -12.37 8.36
C CYS A 172 -21.33 -11.15 9.12
N VAL A 173 -21.83 -9.97 8.75
CA VAL A 173 -21.54 -8.69 9.40
C VAL A 173 -22.84 -7.92 9.47
N ASN A 174 -23.14 -7.31 10.61
CA ASN A 174 -24.33 -6.49 10.79
C ASN A 174 -24.23 -5.18 10.02
N ASP A 175 -25.32 -4.67 9.45
CA ASP A 175 -25.32 -3.45 8.61
C ASP A 175 -24.78 -2.19 9.34
N GLY A 176 -24.84 -2.18 10.68
CA GLY A 176 -24.35 -1.10 11.55
C GLY A 176 -22.92 -1.27 12.07
N TYR A 177 -22.09 -2.13 11.45
CA TYR A 177 -20.76 -2.43 11.97
C TYR A 177 -19.86 -1.20 12.13
N GLN A 178 -19.05 -1.22 13.18
CA GLN A 178 -17.98 -0.25 13.39
C GLN A 178 -16.82 -0.52 12.45
N LEU A 179 -16.40 0.46 11.64
CA LEU A 179 -15.19 0.37 10.82
C LEU A 179 -14.04 1.19 11.42
N ILE A 180 -13.08 0.51 12.06
CA ILE A 180 -11.82 1.16 12.44
C ILE A 180 -10.83 0.98 11.30
N THR A 181 -10.31 2.09 10.76
CA THR A 181 -9.25 2.05 9.76
C THR A 181 -7.93 2.54 10.34
N SER A 182 -6.88 1.80 10.07
CA SER A 182 -5.52 2.20 10.37
C SER A 182 -4.64 2.20 9.13
N VAL A 183 -3.63 3.05 9.11
CA VAL A 183 -2.49 2.93 8.20
C VAL A 183 -1.27 2.51 8.99
N SER A 184 -0.46 1.63 8.41
CA SER A 184 0.85 1.28 8.95
C SER A 184 1.87 1.27 7.82
N MET A 185 3.04 1.85 8.08
CA MET A 185 4.13 1.87 7.12
C MET A 185 5.48 2.00 7.81
N PHE A 186 6.51 1.72 7.04
CA PHE A 186 7.90 1.82 7.42
C PHE A 186 8.62 2.70 6.41
N THR A 187 9.30 3.74 6.88
CA THR A 187 10.02 4.66 6.01
C THR A 187 11.51 4.37 6.11
N ARG A 188 12.09 3.95 4.99
CA ARG A 188 13.52 3.89 4.78
C ARG A 188 13.79 4.40 3.35
N PRO A 189 14.86 5.13 3.10
CA PRO A 189 15.26 5.47 1.74
C PRO A 189 16.12 4.34 1.16
N GLU A 190 15.90 4.03 -0.11
CA GLU A 190 16.72 3.10 -0.89
C GLU A 190 16.81 3.65 -2.33
N PRO A 191 17.85 3.29 -3.11
CA PRO A 191 17.96 3.68 -4.51
C PRO A 191 16.78 3.23 -5.37
N HIS A 192 16.15 2.12 -5.03
CA HIS A 192 14.93 1.67 -5.69
C HIS A 192 14.15 0.68 -4.82
N TYR A 193 12.83 0.67 -5.01
CA TYR A 193 11.90 -0.25 -4.37
C TYR A 193 11.04 -1.02 -5.36
N LEU A 194 10.52 -0.32 -6.37
CA LEU A 194 9.59 -0.85 -7.38
C LEU A 194 10.13 -0.73 -8.79
N PHE A 195 11.12 0.13 -9.02
CA PHE A 195 11.73 0.37 -10.33
C PHE A 195 13.19 -0.04 -10.31
N THR A 196 13.48 -1.30 -10.64
CA THR A 196 14.84 -1.87 -10.63
C THR A 196 15.79 -0.98 -11.42
N ASP A 197 16.98 -0.74 -10.87
CA ASP A 197 18.03 0.10 -11.48
C ASP A 197 17.69 1.56 -11.78
N SER A 198 16.50 2.05 -11.39
CA SER A 198 16.17 3.48 -11.47
C SER A 198 17.08 4.36 -10.60
N GLY A 199 17.79 3.75 -9.66
CA GLY A 199 18.91 4.34 -8.92
C GLY A 199 19.96 5.02 -9.81
N ASN A 200 20.16 4.46 -11.01
CA ASN A 200 21.17 4.90 -11.97
C ASN A 200 20.70 6.06 -12.84
N ASN A 201 19.41 6.39 -12.83
CA ASN A 201 18.88 7.53 -13.59
C ASN A 201 19.20 8.84 -12.84
N PRO A 202 20.02 9.75 -13.40
CA PRO A 202 20.36 11.02 -12.75
C PRO A 202 19.15 11.96 -12.59
N LYS A 203 18.07 11.75 -13.34
CA LYS A 203 16.81 12.51 -13.20
C LYS A 203 15.98 12.05 -12.01
N LYS A 204 16.25 10.88 -11.41
CA LYS A 204 15.54 10.39 -10.23
C LYS A 204 15.98 11.18 -9.00
N HIS A 205 15.02 11.83 -8.35
CA HIS A 205 15.28 12.56 -7.12
C HIS A 205 15.11 11.64 -5.90
N PHE A 206 16.18 11.45 -5.13
CA PHE A 206 16.20 10.67 -3.90
C PHE A 206 15.91 11.54 -2.68
N LEU A 207 14.95 11.13 -1.86
CA LEU A 207 14.71 11.76 -0.57
C LEU A 207 15.59 11.11 0.50
N PRO A 208 16.43 11.88 1.21
CA PRO A 208 17.09 11.40 2.42
C PRO A 208 16.07 11.00 3.49
N GLY A 209 16.44 10.11 4.41
CA GLY A 209 15.54 9.52 5.41
C GLY A 209 14.69 10.55 6.18
N ASP A 210 15.29 11.65 6.63
CA ASP A 210 14.59 12.74 7.33
C ASP A 210 13.48 13.38 6.48
N LYS A 211 13.78 13.67 5.20
CA LYS A 211 12.82 14.30 4.28
C LYS A 211 11.74 13.30 3.87
N LEU A 212 12.11 12.04 3.65
CA LEU A 212 11.17 10.97 3.33
C LEU A 212 10.18 10.73 4.48
N LEU A 213 10.66 10.71 5.72
CA LEU A 213 9.82 10.57 6.90
C LEU A 213 8.83 11.73 7.01
N LYS A 214 9.29 12.98 6.92
CA LYS A 214 8.42 14.17 6.93
C LYS A 214 7.39 14.15 5.80
N TRP A 215 7.81 13.71 4.60
CA TRP A 215 6.93 13.59 3.44
C TRP A 215 5.77 12.62 3.69
N TRP A 216 6.06 11.45 4.27
CA TRP A 216 5.04 10.47 4.62
C TRP A 216 4.15 10.92 5.79
N LEU A 217 4.73 11.52 6.83
CA LEU A 217 3.96 12.05 7.97
C LEU A 217 2.92 13.06 7.49
N HIS A 218 3.32 14.01 6.64
CA HIS A 218 2.40 14.99 6.08
C HIS A 218 1.29 14.35 5.24
N ILE A 219 1.59 13.32 4.43
CA ILE A 219 0.57 12.59 3.66
C ILE A 219 -0.43 11.89 4.59
N VAL A 220 0.07 11.16 5.57
CA VAL A 220 -0.77 10.40 6.50
C VAL A 220 -1.64 11.34 7.32
N ASP A 221 -1.05 12.41 7.86
CA ASP A 221 -1.74 13.45 8.61
C ASP A 221 -2.92 14.00 7.78
N MET A 222 -2.65 14.53 6.59
CA MET A 222 -3.67 15.11 5.70
C MET A 222 -4.80 14.16 5.28
N VAL A 223 -4.53 12.85 5.20
CA VAL A 223 -5.55 11.86 4.82
C VAL A 223 -6.39 11.45 6.01
N PHE A 224 -5.78 11.24 7.16
CA PHE A 224 -6.46 10.69 8.33
C PHE A 224 -7.11 11.75 9.21
N THR A 225 -6.71 13.03 9.10
CA THR A 225 -7.44 14.16 9.70
C THR A 225 -8.56 14.69 8.80
N ASP A 226 -8.82 14.06 7.65
CA ASP A 226 -9.89 14.47 6.73
C ASP A 226 -11.27 14.14 7.34
N ASP A 227 -12.00 15.20 7.73
CA ASP A 227 -13.35 15.11 8.29
C ASP A 227 -14.36 14.43 7.36
N ALA A 228 -14.11 14.39 6.05
CA ALA A 228 -14.98 13.68 5.13
C ALA A 228 -14.81 12.15 5.22
N LEU A 229 -13.71 11.67 5.79
CA LEU A 229 -13.37 10.23 5.87
C LEU A 229 -13.46 9.67 7.28
N PHE A 230 -13.11 10.46 8.29
CA PHE A 230 -12.96 10.00 9.67
C PHE A 230 -13.78 10.82 10.65
N GLU A 231 -14.22 10.17 11.72
CA GLU A 231 -14.84 10.85 12.85
C GLU A 231 -13.79 11.52 13.74
N GLN A 232 -14.09 12.74 14.17
CA GLN A 232 -13.27 13.50 15.11
C GLN A 232 -13.59 13.04 16.54
N ASN A 233 -12.91 11.99 16.98
CA ASN A 233 -13.10 11.38 18.30
C ASN A 233 -11.77 10.87 18.87
N ASN A 234 -11.82 10.32 20.09
CA ASN A 234 -10.63 9.87 20.82
C ASN A 234 -9.92 8.65 20.19
N ILE A 235 -10.55 7.98 19.20
CA ILE A 235 -9.92 6.87 18.46
C ILE A 235 -8.92 7.43 17.43
N LEU A 236 -9.10 8.68 17.00
CA LEU A 236 -8.25 9.36 16.05
C LEU A 236 -6.86 9.63 16.67
N GLN A 237 -5.87 8.84 16.30
CA GLN A 237 -4.54 8.91 16.87
C GLN A 237 -3.45 8.53 15.86
N GLY A 238 -2.44 9.37 15.77
CA GLY A 238 -1.19 9.14 15.07
C GLY A 238 -0.06 8.72 16.03
N VAL A 239 0.80 7.83 15.58
CA VAL A 239 1.97 7.37 16.31
C VAL A 239 3.19 7.32 15.40
N LEU A 240 4.33 7.78 15.92
CA LEU A 240 5.62 7.71 15.26
C LEU A 240 6.65 7.09 16.19
N LYS A 241 7.37 6.06 15.72
CA LYS A 241 8.57 5.55 16.36
C LYS A 241 9.77 5.70 15.43
N ILE A 242 10.81 6.35 15.92
CA ILE A 242 12.14 6.33 15.30
C ILE A 242 13.03 5.54 16.29
N PRO A 243 13.45 4.30 15.96
CA PRO A 243 14.34 3.53 16.82
C PRO A 243 15.67 4.26 17.03
N GLY A 244 16.18 4.28 18.27
CA GLY A 244 17.39 5.01 18.65
C GLY A 244 17.27 6.50 18.89
N GLU A 245 16.11 7.11 18.66
CA GLU A 245 15.93 8.55 18.88
C GLU A 245 15.12 8.88 20.14
N ASP A 246 15.48 10.01 20.73
CA ASP A 246 14.81 10.57 21.92
C ASP A 246 13.39 11.06 21.62
N VAL A 247 12.50 10.90 22.59
CA VAL A 247 11.08 11.32 22.50
C VAL A 247 10.95 12.82 22.27
N GLY A 248 11.74 13.64 22.96
CA GLY A 248 11.74 15.09 22.82
C GLY A 248 12.23 15.52 21.43
N PHE A 249 13.29 14.88 20.93
CA PHE A 249 13.77 15.11 19.57
C PHE A 249 12.69 14.78 18.51
N ILE A 250 12.10 13.59 18.59
CA ILE A 250 11.05 13.15 17.65
C ILE A 250 9.87 14.14 17.68
N THR A 251 9.42 14.50 18.89
CA THR A 251 8.29 15.40 19.09
C THR A 251 8.54 16.76 18.46
N ASN A 252 9.69 17.38 18.77
CA ASN A 252 10.03 18.71 18.30
C ASN A 252 10.26 18.78 16.79
N ARG A 253 10.88 17.75 16.20
CA ARG A 253 11.31 17.76 14.81
C ARG A 253 10.23 17.29 13.83
N TYR A 254 9.40 16.33 14.23
CA TYR A 254 8.48 15.64 13.30
C TYR A 254 7.01 15.79 13.64
N ILE A 255 6.65 15.86 14.93
CA ILE A 255 5.25 15.79 15.37
C ILE A 255 4.61 17.17 15.51
N LYS A 256 5.32 18.16 16.10
CA LYS A 256 4.77 19.49 16.41
C LYS A 256 4.11 20.24 15.25
N GLN A 257 4.49 19.92 14.01
CA GLN A 257 3.98 20.59 12.81
C GLN A 257 2.77 19.88 12.18
N LEU A 258 2.39 18.71 12.70
CA LEU A 258 1.27 17.92 12.21
C LEU A 258 -0.03 18.38 12.89
N VAL A 259 -1.14 18.24 12.18
CA VAL A 259 -2.45 18.69 12.64
C VAL A 259 -3.12 17.64 13.54
N GLY A 260 -2.93 16.37 13.24
CA GLY A 260 -3.56 15.26 13.95
C GLY A 260 -3.03 15.06 15.38
N ASN A 261 -3.72 14.22 16.13
CA ASN A 261 -3.32 13.82 17.48
C ASN A 261 -2.15 12.81 17.43
N TRP A 262 -0.93 13.32 17.25
CA TRP A 262 0.28 12.51 17.11
C TRP A 262 1.04 12.37 18.42
N SER A 263 1.61 11.18 18.64
CA SER A 263 2.44 10.87 19.80
C SER A 263 3.62 9.97 19.42
N VAL A 264 4.66 9.93 20.27
CA VAL A 264 5.78 9.03 20.06
C VAL A 264 5.40 7.63 20.57
N GLY A 265 5.46 6.63 19.70
CA GLY A 265 5.04 5.27 20.05
C GLY A 265 4.74 4.40 18.85
N PHE A 266 3.99 3.33 19.08
CA PHE A 266 3.62 2.34 18.08
C PHE A 266 2.14 1.99 18.18
N LEU A 267 1.57 1.55 17.06
CA LEU A 267 0.12 1.36 16.94
C LEU A 267 -0.38 0.07 17.60
N TYR A 268 0.49 -0.94 17.69
CA TYR A 268 0.09 -2.30 18.03
C TYR A 268 0.64 -2.72 19.39
N GLY A 269 -0.27 -2.86 20.34
CA GLY A 269 0.02 -3.29 21.71
C GLY A 269 0.63 -2.18 22.58
N SER A 270 1.06 -2.57 23.77
CA SER A 270 1.73 -1.73 24.77
C SER A 270 3.08 -2.31 25.17
N GLN A 271 3.93 -1.51 25.81
CA GLN A 271 5.35 -1.84 26.05
C GLN A 271 5.58 -3.20 26.74
N ASN A 272 4.69 -3.58 27.67
CA ASN A 272 4.83 -4.80 28.48
C ASN A 272 4.09 -6.00 27.89
N GLU A 273 3.38 -5.83 26.77
CA GLU A 273 2.69 -6.95 26.13
C GLU A 273 3.65 -7.82 25.32
N SER A 274 3.20 -9.05 25.04
CA SER A 274 3.87 -10.00 24.18
C SER A 274 3.96 -9.52 22.72
N LEU A 275 4.93 -10.03 21.97
CA LEU A 275 5.09 -9.74 20.54
C LEU A 275 3.92 -10.19 19.65
N HIS A 276 3.03 -11.04 20.16
CA HIS A 276 1.83 -11.50 19.45
C HIS A 276 0.98 -10.36 18.86
N LYS A 277 0.99 -9.18 19.49
CA LYS A 277 0.26 -8.00 19.00
C LYS A 277 0.86 -7.39 17.73
N ILE A 278 2.16 -7.57 17.50
CA ILE A 278 2.88 -6.95 16.39
C ILE A 278 2.52 -7.66 15.08
N PRO A 279 2.15 -6.92 14.02
CA PRO A 279 1.78 -7.53 12.77
C PRO A 279 2.98 -8.01 11.92
N PHE A 280 2.77 -9.14 11.24
CA PHE A 280 3.58 -9.75 10.19
C PHE A 280 3.13 -9.23 8.82
N PHE A 281 3.79 -8.20 8.32
CA PHE A 281 3.60 -7.67 6.99
C PHE A 281 4.58 -8.30 5.98
N ASN A 282 4.24 -8.23 4.69
CA ASN A 282 5.14 -8.70 3.64
C ASN A 282 6.29 -7.69 3.47
N ASP A 283 7.51 -8.20 3.25
CA ASP A 283 8.72 -7.42 2.96
C ASP A 283 8.98 -6.27 3.95
N ASP A 284 8.65 -6.49 5.22
CA ASP A 284 8.75 -5.50 6.29
C ASP A 284 9.87 -5.85 7.29
N PRO A 285 10.73 -4.89 7.69
CA PRO A 285 11.81 -5.08 8.65
C PRO A 285 11.39 -5.66 10.00
N LYS A 286 10.25 -5.20 10.56
CA LYS A 286 9.73 -5.70 11.83
C LYS A 286 9.41 -7.19 11.69
N THR A 287 8.78 -7.55 10.57
CA THR A 287 8.43 -8.94 10.28
C THR A 287 9.63 -9.84 10.10
N ARG A 288 10.72 -9.34 9.49
CA ARG A 288 11.98 -10.06 9.40
C ARG A 288 12.54 -10.35 10.79
N PHE A 289 12.60 -9.34 11.66
CA PHE A 289 13.06 -9.54 13.03
C PHE A 289 12.17 -10.53 13.81
N LEU A 290 10.84 -10.43 13.69
CA LEU A 290 9.94 -11.39 14.33
C LEU A 290 10.20 -12.83 13.87
N ARG A 291 10.50 -13.04 12.59
CA ARG A 291 10.85 -14.38 12.05
C ARG A 291 12.18 -14.88 12.59
N ASP A 292 13.17 -14.01 12.73
CA ASP A 292 14.46 -14.37 13.32
C ASP A 292 14.27 -14.81 14.79
N LEU A 293 13.49 -14.06 15.56
CA LEU A 293 13.16 -14.42 16.95
C LEU A 293 12.41 -15.76 17.07
N ILE A 294 11.52 -16.08 16.12
CA ILE A 294 10.86 -17.38 16.05
C ILE A 294 11.86 -18.48 15.72
N THR A 295 12.76 -18.23 14.77
CA THR A 295 13.78 -19.21 14.36
C THR A 295 14.78 -19.49 15.47
N GLU A 296 15.04 -18.50 16.33
CA GLU A 296 15.92 -18.60 17.50
C GLU A 296 15.20 -19.05 18.78
N ASP A 297 13.91 -19.44 18.73
CA ASP A 297 13.07 -19.80 19.89
C ASP A 297 13.05 -18.75 21.02
N LYS A 298 13.25 -17.47 20.67
CA LYS A 298 13.25 -16.33 21.60
C LYS A 298 11.94 -15.56 21.60
N TYR A 299 11.05 -15.83 20.65
CA TYR A 299 9.84 -15.04 20.42
C TYR A 299 8.98 -14.83 21.67
N ASP A 300 8.73 -15.88 22.46
CA ASP A 300 7.90 -15.82 23.66
C ASP A 300 8.58 -15.13 24.85
N ASN A 301 9.91 -14.98 24.81
CA ASN A 301 10.73 -14.33 25.84
C ASN A 301 10.82 -12.81 25.64
N TYR A 302 10.19 -12.27 24.60
CA TYR A 302 10.21 -10.85 24.27
C TYR A 302 8.90 -10.16 24.63
N ASN A 303 9.03 -8.97 25.21
CA ASN A 303 7.98 -7.96 25.22
C ASN A 303 8.23 -6.91 24.14
N ILE A 304 7.20 -6.11 23.85
CA ILE A 304 7.29 -5.09 22.79
C ILE A 304 8.39 -4.06 23.09
N LYS A 305 8.62 -3.68 24.36
CA LYS A 305 9.72 -2.78 24.74
C LYS A 305 11.08 -3.32 24.31
N LYS A 306 11.40 -4.56 24.69
CA LYS A 306 12.67 -5.23 24.33
C LYS A 306 12.81 -5.38 22.82
N PHE A 307 11.72 -5.69 22.13
CA PHE A 307 11.71 -5.75 20.67
C PHE A 307 12.11 -4.42 20.02
N TRP A 308 11.59 -3.28 20.47
CA TRP A 308 11.99 -1.99 19.91
C TRP A 308 13.43 -1.60 20.28
N MET A 309 13.91 -1.98 21.47
CA MET A 309 15.30 -1.76 21.87
C MET A 309 16.27 -2.57 20.99
N ASP A 310 15.99 -3.85 20.76
CA ASP A 310 16.88 -4.70 19.97
C ASP A 310 16.81 -4.40 18.47
N MET A 311 15.67 -3.92 18.00
CA MET A 311 15.48 -3.55 16.60
C MET A 311 16.32 -2.33 16.20
N GLU A 312 16.55 -1.38 17.11
CA GLU A 312 17.53 -0.30 16.93
C GLU A 312 18.94 -0.85 16.66
N GLY A 313 19.28 -1.98 17.28
CA GLY A 313 20.55 -2.65 17.11
C GLY A 313 20.80 -3.27 15.73
N ARG A 314 19.79 -3.33 14.86
CA ARG A 314 19.86 -4.07 13.59
C ARG A 314 20.34 -3.20 12.44
N GLN A 315 20.99 -3.82 11.47
CA GLN A 315 21.58 -3.16 10.29
C GLN A 315 20.57 -2.27 9.54
N GLU A 316 19.30 -2.68 9.50
CA GLU A 316 18.23 -1.92 8.84
C GLU A 316 17.91 -0.57 9.49
N PHE A 317 18.43 -0.33 10.70
CA PHE A 317 18.24 0.87 11.51
C PHE A 317 19.56 1.55 11.89
N ARG A 318 20.70 0.85 11.77
CA ARG A 318 22.04 1.34 12.12
C ARG A 318 22.78 2.09 11.01
N ALA A 319 22.24 2.14 9.78
CA ALA A 319 22.95 2.61 8.61
C ALA A 319 23.15 4.15 8.51
N GLY A 320 23.10 4.90 9.62
CA GLY A 320 23.27 6.36 9.62
C GLY A 320 22.16 7.14 8.91
N VAL A 321 21.01 6.49 8.71
CA VAL A 321 19.86 7.04 8.00
C VAL A 321 18.64 7.03 8.90
N VAL A 322 17.89 8.13 8.93
CA VAL A 322 16.64 8.22 9.71
C VAL A 322 15.60 7.26 9.13
N VAL A 323 15.09 6.38 10.00
CA VAL A 323 14.08 5.37 9.68
C VAL A 323 12.92 5.47 10.66
N GLY A 324 11.70 5.53 10.14
CA GLY A 324 10.50 5.76 10.94
C GLY A 324 9.45 4.66 10.76
N VAL A 325 8.75 4.34 11.84
CA VAL A 325 7.54 3.52 11.82
C VAL A 325 6.36 4.42 12.09
N ILE A 326 5.48 4.54 11.10
CA ILE A 326 4.31 5.41 11.15
C ILE A 326 3.08 4.52 11.33
N GLY A 327 2.22 4.92 12.26
CA GLY A 327 0.87 4.37 12.42
C GLY A 327 -0.12 5.50 12.57
N PHE A 328 -1.31 5.34 12.01
CA PHE A 328 -2.45 6.20 12.32
C PHE A 328 -3.70 5.35 12.38
N LYS A 329 -4.62 5.67 13.29
CA LYS A 329 -5.90 4.97 13.46
C LYS A 329 -7.03 5.98 13.60
N GLY A 330 -8.19 5.64 13.06
CA GLY A 330 -9.40 6.45 13.16
C GLY A 330 -10.66 5.62 12.91
N LEU A 331 -11.79 6.12 13.39
CA LEU A 331 -13.11 5.56 13.09
C LEU A 331 -13.58 6.13 11.74
N SER A 332 -13.85 5.25 10.77
CA SER A 332 -14.27 5.64 9.43
C SER A 332 -15.75 6.02 9.41
N LYS A 333 -16.10 7.10 8.71
CA LYS A 333 -17.49 7.51 8.51
C LYS A 333 -18.18 6.60 7.49
N ASN A 334 -19.28 5.96 7.89
CA ASN A 334 -20.05 5.10 7.00
C ASN A 334 -20.58 5.83 5.76
N SER A 335 -20.93 7.12 5.88
CA SER A 335 -21.37 7.97 4.76
C SER A 335 -20.29 8.21 3.69
N SER A 336 -19.02 7.99 4.02
CA SER A 336 -17.90 8.14 3.07
C SER A 336 -17.63 6.90 2.23
N LEU A 337 -18.23 5.76 2.60
CA LEU A 337 -17.91 4.46 2.01
C LEU A 337 -18.67 4.20 0.72
N CYS A 338 -18.00 3.57 -0.23
CA CYS A 338 -18.53 3.16 -1.52
C CYS A 338 -18.36 1.66 -1.71
N THR A 339 -19.43 0.97 -2.09
CA THR A 339 -19.45 -0.48 -2.36
C THR A 339 -18.85 -0.85 -3.70
N ASP A 340 -18.83 0.09 -4.64
CA ASP A 340 -18.40 -0.15 -6.02
C ASP A 340 -17.40 0.90 -6.49
N ILE A 341 -16.49 0.44 -7.35
CA ILE A 341 -15.49 1.28 -8.03
C ILE A 341 -16.00 1.56 -9.45
N TYR A 342 -16.04 2.84 -9.82
CA TYR A 342 -16.60 3.31 -11.09
C TYR A 342 -15.53 4.04 -11.90
N ASP A 343 -14.69 3.27 -12.58
CA ASP A 343 -13.87 3.69 -13.73
C ASP A 343 -13.16 2.45 -14.33
N ASP A 344 -12.50 2.64 -15.47
CA ASP A 344 -11.72 1.59 -16.11
C ASP A 344 -10.26 1.58 -15.69
N SER A 345 -9.89 2.37 -14.68
CA SER A 345 -8.50 2.44 -14.21
C SER A 345 -8.05 1.14 -13.54
N PHE A 346 -8.96 0.21 -13.24
CA PHE A 346 -8.64 -1.00 -12.50
C PHE A 346 -8.88 -2.33 -13.24
N ILE A 347 -8.07 -3.33 -12.89
CA ILE A 347 -8.26 -4.75 -13.25
C ILE A 347 -8.32 -5.59 -11.96
N HIS A 348 -9.43 -6.32 -11.81
CA HIS A 348 -9.51 -7.42 -10.85
C HIS A 348 -8.77 -8.64 -11.38
N CYS A 349 -7.67 -8.98 -10.71
CA CYS A 349 -6.92 -10.17 -11.02
C CYS A 349 -7.67 -11.41 -10.53
N SER A 350 -7.97 -12.33 -11.45
CA SER A 350 -8.64 -13.59 -11.13
C SER A 350 -7.84 -14.50 -10.19
N SER A 351 -6.51 -14.34 -10.15
CA SER A 351 -5.61 -15.17 -9.35
C SER A 351 -4.42 -14.40 -8.78
N LYS A 352 -3.69 -15.03 -7.85
CA LYS A 352 -2.43 -14.48 -7.34
C LYS A 352 -1.36 -14.47 -8.44
N GLN A 353 -1.39 -15.47 -9.33
CA GLN A 353 -0.46 -15.58 -10.45
C GLN A 353 -0.67 -14.46 -11.46
N SER A 354 -1.92 -14.17 -11.84
CA SER A 354 -2.22 -13.07 -12.76
C SER A 354 -1.83 -11.72 -12.15
N PHE A 355 -2.13 -11.49 -10.86
CA PHE A 355 -1.67 -10.27 -10.18
C PHE A 355 -0.15 -10.11 -10.20
N LYS A 356 0.59 -11.19 -9.89
CA LYS A 356 2.06 -11.17 -9.94
C LYS A 356 2.58 -10.91 -11.35
N LYS A 357 2.01 -11.56 -12.37
CA LYS A 357 2.37 -11.38 -13.78
C LYS A 357 2.14 -9.94 -14.24
N TYR A 358 1.00 -9.35 -13.90
CA TYR A 358 0.71 -7.98 -14.33
C TYR A 358 1.54 -6.96 -13.57
N LYS A 359 1.78 -7.19 -12.27
CA LYS A 359 2.70 -6.37 -11.48
C LYS A 359 4.14 -6.45 -11.99
N SER A 360 4.58 -7.61 -12.53
CA SER A 360 5.95 -7.76 -13.04
C SER A 360 6.23 -6.94 -14.31
N TYR A 361 5.21 -6.50 -15.06
CA TYR A 361 5.40 -5.49 -16.12
C TYR A 361 5.90 -4.15 -15.60
N VAL A 362 5.91 -3.93 -14.28
CA VAL A 362 6.50 -2.76 -13.66
C VAL A 362 7.71 -3.17 -12.84
N VAL A 363 7.53 -4.06 -11.86
CA VAL A 363 8.62 -4.36 -10.92
C VAL A 363 9.71 -5.27 -11.48
N GLY A 364 9.47 -5.89 -12.64
CA GLY A 364 10.41 -6.78 -13.31
C GLY A 364 11.17 -6.12 -14.46
N GLU A 365 10.87 -4.86 -14.78
CA GLU A 365 11.56 -4.10 -15.83
C GLU A 365 12.82 -3.41 -15.28
N GLU A 366 13.73 -3.06 -16.18
CA GLU A 366 14.98 -2.36 -15.89
C GLU A 366 14.85 -0.87 -16.21
N TYR A 367 15.08 0.01 -15.22
CA TYR A 367 14.89 1.46 -15.34
C TYR A 367 16.20 2.23 -15.31
N ALA A 368 17.31 1.59 -15.69
CA ALA A 368 18.57 2.29 -15.95
C ALA A 368 18.44 3.25 -17.15
N THR A 369 17.57 2.92 -18.11
CA THR A 369 17.26 3.73 -19.29
C THR A 369 15.76 4.03 -19.38
N GLU A 370 15.41 5.00 -20.24
CA GLU A 370 14.01 5.39 -20.48
C GLU A 370 13.19 4.27 -21.14
N GLU A 371 13.85 3.30 -21.78
CA GLU A 371 13.22 2.19 -22.49
C GLU A 371 12.34 1.34 -21.56
N GLY A 372 12.85 0.95 -20.39
CA GLY A 372 12.04 0.18 -19.44
C GLY A 372 10.80 0.92 -18.93
N ALA A 373 10.83 2.26 -18.89
CA ALA A 373 9.64 3.05 -18.57
C ALA A 373 8.58 3.02 -19.69
N LYS A 374 9.02 2.95 -20.96
CA LYS A 374 8.15 2.82 -22.14
C LYS A 374 7.60 1.41 -22.26
N ASP A 375 8.45 0.39 -22.12
CA ASP A 375 8.04 -1.03 -22.21
C ASP A 375 7.06 -1.40 -21.10
N SER A 376 7.33 -0.96 -19.87
CA SER A 376 6.41 -1.10 -18.75
C SER A 376 5.03 -0.50 -19.04
N ARG A 377 5.03 0.71 -19.64
CA ARG A 377 3.81 1.38 -20.04
C ARG A 377 3.08 0.59 -21.12
N ASP A 378 3.76 0.23 -22.20
CA ASP A 378 3.15 -0.42 -23.36
C ASP A 378 2.58 -1.80 -22.99
N ASN A 379 3.27 -2.57 -22.15
CA ASN A 379 2.78 -3.83 -21.59
C ASN A 379 1.48 -3.65 -20.78
N LEU A 380 1.42 -2.64 -19.91
CA LEU A 380 0.21 -2.31 -19.15
C LEU A 380 -0.91 -1.81 -20.06
N HIS A 381 -0.59 -0.94 -21.02
CA HIS A 381 -1.57 -0.39 -21.96
C HIS A 381 -2.23 -1.50 -22.78
N HIS A 382 -1.43 -2.42 -23.35
CA HIS A 382 -1.94 -3.59 -24.07
C HIS A 382 -2.80 -4.48 -23.18
N LEU A 383 -2.40 -4.72 -21.93
CA LEU A 383 -3.21 -5.48 -20.98
C LEU A 383 -4.59 -4.83 -20.76
N TRP A 384 -4.66 -3.51 -20.62
CA TRP A 384 -5.93 -2.79 -20.47
C TRP A 384 -6.82 -2.90 -21.70
N LEU A 385 -6.24 -2.73 -22.90
CA LEU A 385 -6.97 -2.90 -24.15
C LEU A 385 -7.51 -4.33 -24.31
N MET A 386 -6.72 -5.35 -23.96
CA MET A 386 -7.17 -6.75 -23.98
C MET A 386 -8.35 -7.01 -23.02
N GLN A 387 -8.45 -6.26 -21.92
CA GLN A 387 -9.58 -6.30 -21.00
C GLN A 387 -10.72 -5.37 -21.40
N LYS A 388 -10.67 -4.76 -22.60
CA LYS A 388 -11.66 -3.80 -23.12
C LYS A 388 -11.87 -2.60 -22.20
N LYS A 389 -10.81 -2.16 -21.52
CA LYS A 389 -10.80 -0.99 -20.64
C LYS A 389 -10.41 0.24 -21.45
N ASN A 390 -11.25 1.27 -21.45
CA ASN A 390 -11.06 2.47 -22.28
C ASN A 390 -10.97 3.76 -21.47
N ASN A 391 -11.59 3.81 -20.28
CA ASN A 391 -11.64 5.01 -19.44
C ASN A 391 -10.61 5.00 -18.29
N PHE A 392 -9.32 4.90 -18.62
CA PHE A 392 -8.21 4.89 -17.66
C PHE A 392 -7.22 6.05 -17.87
N SER A 393 -7.48 6.92 -18.85
CA SER A 393 -6.74 8.16 -19.05
C SER A 393 -7.43 9.33 -18.36
N VAL A 394 -6.64 10.27 -17.85
CA VAL A 394 -7.11 11.41 -17.05
C VAL A 394 -6.36 12.67 -17.44
N ILE A 395 -7.07 13.79 -17.50
CA ILE A 395 -6.49 15.12 -17.65
C ILE A 395 -6.49 15.78 -16.28
N GLY A 396 -5.32 16.26 -15.83
CA GLY A 396 -5.21 16.94 -14.55
C GLY A 396 -5.90 18.31 -14.57
N ILE A 397 -6.37 18.75 -13.40
CA ILE A 397 -7.04 20.04 -13.20
C ILE A 397 -6.41 20.88 -12.09
N SER A 398 -5.33 20.38 -11.47
CA SER A 398 -4.64 21.08 -10.40
C SER A 398 -3.93 22.31 -10.96
N LYS A 399 -4.46 23.50 -10.67
CA LYS A 399 -3.75 24.76 -10.87
C LYS A 399 -2.60 24.80 -9.87
N GLN A 400 -1.43 24.30 -10.27
CA GLN A 400 -0.25 24.47 -9.45
C GLN A 400 0.00 25.97 -9.33
N LYS A 401 0.04 26.49 -8.10
CA LYS A 401 0.61 27.82 -7.86
C LYS A 401 2.07 27.74 -8.29
N ASN A 402 2.40 28.31 -9.44
CA ASN A 402 3.79 28.58 -9.79
C ASN A 402 4.40 29.33 -8.61
N ARG A 403 5.28 28.68 -7.85
CA ARG A 403 6.26 29.43 -7.09
C ARG A 403 7.17 30.03 -8.16
N ALA A 404 6.81 31.22 -8.65
CA ALA A 404 7.76 32.10 -9.29
C ALA A 404 8.85 32.33 -8.24
N ILE A 405 9.92 31.55 -8.31
CA ILE A 405 11.13 31.83 -7.58
C ILE A 405 11.69 33.05 -8.30
N SER A 406 11.36 34.25 -7.83
CA SER A 406 12.28 35.37 -8.00
C SER A 406 13.56 34.95 -7.30
N ARG A 407 14.47 34.29 -8.03
CA ARG A 407 15.87 34.26 -7.64
C ARG A 407 16.32 35.72 -7.76
N GLN A 408 16.11 36.51 -6.72
CA GLN A 408 17.09 37.54 -6.43
C GLN A 408 18.40 36.75 -6.28
N SER A 409 19.31 36.99 -7.22
CA SER A 409 20.71 36.61 -7.08
C SER A 409 21.11 36.95 -5.65
N PRO A 410 21.62 35.99 -4.85
CA PRO A 410 22.17 36.36 -3.55
C PRO A 410 23.26 37.39 -3.82
N GLU A 411 23.13 38.58 -3.24
CA GLU A 411 24.24 39.52 -3.19
C GLU A 411 25.40 38.76 -2.55
N VAL A 412 26.43 38.55 -3.36
CA VAL A 412 27.70 38.00 -2.90
C VAL A 412 28.27 39.05 -1.97
N ASN A 413 28.03 38.90 -0.66
CA ASN A 413 28.79 39.61 0.35
C ASN A 413 30.22 39.07 0.29
N THR A 414 31.04 39.70 -0.54
CA THR A 414 32.49 39.54 -0.54
C THR A 414 32.99 39.83 0.87
N LEU A 415 33.54 38.81 1.53
CA LEU A 415 34.32 38.98 2.74
C LEU A 415 35.51 39.87 2.40
N SER A 416 35.42 41.15 2.77
CA SER A 416 36.53 42.08 2.67
C SER A 416 37.60 41.69 3.69
N ILE A 417 38.74 41.23 3.20
CA ILE A 417 39.93 41.03 4.01
C ILE A 417 40.42 42.42 4.45
N ARG A 418 40.24 42.75 5.72
CA ARG A 418 40.92 43.90 6.34
C ARG A 418 42.42 43.62 6.35
N LYS A 419 43.18 44.31 5.50
CA LYS A 419 44.62 44.48 5.69
C LYS A 419 44.84 45.17 7.04
N LYS A 420 45.55 44.52 7.96
CA LYS A 420 46.12 45.20 9.12
C LYS A 420 47.17 46.19 8.62
N THR A 421 46.99 47.46 8.93
CA THR A 421 48.03 48.48 8.86
C THR A 421 48.76 48.53 10.20
N GLN A 422 50.10 48.51 10.07
CA GLN A 422 51.17 48.55 11.08
C GLN A 422 51.47 47.24 11.82
#